data_AF-X0VBK4-F1
#
_entry.id   AF-X0VBK4-F1
#
_cell.length_a   1.000
_cell.length_b   1.000
_cell.length_c   1.000
_cell.angle_alpha   90.00
_cell.angle_beta   90.00
_cell.angle_gamma   90.00
#
_symmetry.space_group_name_H-M   'P 1'
#
loop_
_entity.id
_entity.type
_entity.pdbx_description
1 polymer ?
#
loop_
_entity_poly.entity_id
_entity_poly.type
_entity_poly.pdbx_seq_one_letter_code
_entity_poly.pdbx_strand_id
1 'polypeptide(L)'
;MIIVNQSAELVSVSGGLDTIKQAGQTCYQSDSNKSDSEFTEMLIRNKHHAMLEFGWAMVRLVTDRGISHELVRHRLFSFAQESTRYCNYASGKFNSE
;
A
#
# COMPACT_ATOMS: atom_id res chain seq x y z
N MET A 1 15.04 -23.57 14.40
CA MET A 1 14.95 -22.22 13.80
C MET A 1 14.28 -22.40 12.45
N ILE A 2 13.04 -21.94 12.33
CA ILE A 2 12.29 -22.00 11.07
C ILE A 2 12.68 -20.74 10.30
N ILE A 3 13.17 -20.90 9.08
CA ILE A 3 13.51 -19.79 8.20
C ILE A 3 12.27 -19.51 7.37
N VAL A 4 11.67 -18.34 7.56
CA VAL A 4 10.51 -17.90 6.78
C VAL A 4 11.02 -17.25 5.50
N ASN A 5 10.54 -17.74 4.35
CA ASN A 5 10.84 -17.10 3.06
C ASN A 5 10.03 -15.81 2.93
N GLN A 6 10.73 -14.70 2.77
CA GLN A 6 10.09 -13.39 2.62
C GLN A 6 9.36 -13.32 1.28
N SER A 7 8.13 -12.80 1.28
CA SER A 7 7.35 -12.60 0.05
C SER A 7 6.41 -11.41 0.16
N ALA A 8 6.12 -10.78 -0.98
CA ALA A 8 5.18 -9.69 -1.11
C ALA A 8 4.28 -9.95 -2.34
N GLU A 9 2.97 -9.97 -2.12
CA GLU A 9 1.96 -10.24 -3.15
C GLU A 9 0.99 -9.06 -3.22
N LEU A 10 0.81 -8.52 -4.43
CA LEU A 10 -0.17 -7.47 -4.68
C LEU A 10 -1.57 -8.08 -4.68
N VAL A 11 -2.40 -7.69 -3.72
CA VAL A 11 -3.76 -8.22 -3.56
C VAL A 11 -4.76 -7.38 -4.36
N SER A 12 -4.64 -6.06 -4.29
CA SER A 12 -5.55 -5.14 -4.97
C SER A 12 -4.93 -3.77 -5.13
N VAL A 13 -5.33 -3.04 -6.18
CA VAL A 13 -4.99 -1.65 -6.43
C VAL A 13 -6.23 -0.91 -6.88
N SER A 14 -6.39 0.33 -6.43
CA SER A 14 -7.44 1.24 -6.87
C SER A 14 -6.93 2.67 -6.91
N GLY A 15 -7.59 3.53 -7.70
CA GLY A 15 -7.20 4.93 -7.89
C GLY A 15 -5.90 5.07 -8.69
N GLY A 16 -6.01 4.95 -10.01
CA GLY A 16 -4.88 5.08 -10.94
C GLY A 16 -4.48 6.53 -11.20
N LEU A 17 -3.56 6.73 -12.16
CA LEU A 17 -3.11 8.06 -12.59
C LEU A 17 -4.27 8.93 -13.09
N ASP A 18 -5.28 8.31 -13.68
CA ASP A 18 -6.52 8.95 -14.12
C ASP A 18 -7.28 9.58 -12.95
N THR A 19 -7.39 8.86 -11.84
CA THR A 19 -8.06 9.33 -10.61
C THR A 19 -7.29 10.49 -9.98
N ILE A 20 -5.96 10.39 -9.95
CA ILE A 20 -5.07 11.45 -9.44
C ILE A 20 -5.23 12.73 -10.27
N LYS A 21 -5.26 12.60 -11.60
CA LYS A 21 -5.47 13.74 -12.50
C LYS A 21 -6.84 14.35 -12.30
N GLN A 22 -7.91 13.54 -12.23
CA GLN A 22 -9.27 14.03 -11.99
C GLN A 22 -9.36 14.83 -10.68
N ALA A 23 -8.73 14.35 -9.60
CA ALA A 23 -8.67 15.07 -8.33
C ALA A 23 -7.97 16.43 -8.49
N GLY A 24 -6.81 16.46 -9.15
CA GLY A 24 -6.08 17.71 -9.37
C GLY A 24 -6.82 18.69 -10.29
N GLN A 25 -7.46 18.20 -11.35
CA GLN A 25 -8.30 19.02 -12.25
C GLN A 25 -9.50 19.62 -11.52
N THR A 26 -10.13 18.84 -10.62
CA THR A 26 -11.22 19.32 -9.76
C THR A 26 -10.74 20.46 -8.86
N CYS A 27 -9.56 20.34 -8.24
CA CYS A 27 -9.00 21.39 -7.38
C CYS A 27 -8.61 22.66 -8.16
N TYR A 28 -8.08 22.51 -9.37
CA TYR A 28 -7.68 23.64 -10.21
C TYR A 28 -8.81 24.23 -11.04
N GLN A 29 -9.99 23.59 -11.04
CA GLN A 29 -11.10 23.90 -11.96
C GLN A 29 -10.62 24.03 -13.41
N SER A 30 -9.71 23.15 -13.82
CA SER A 30 -9.05 23.22 -15.12
C SER A 30 -9.11 21.89 -15.85
N ASP A 31 -9.46 21.90 -17.13
CA ASP A 31 -9.21 20.76 -18.00
C ASP A 31 -7.82 20.89 -18.63
N SER A 32 -7.02 19.82 -18.57
CA SER A 32 -5.60 19.84 -18.90
C SER A 32 -5.35 18.83 -20.00
N ASN A 33 -4.78 19.30 -21.11
CA ASN A 33 -4.39 18.47 -22.24
C ASN A 33 -3.19 17.55 -21.97
N LYS A 34 -2.53 17.67 -20.80
CA LYS A 34 -1.44 16.78 -20.39
C LYS A 34 -1.95 15.35 -20.22
N SER A 35 -1.12 14.37 -20.56
CA SER A 35 -1.37 12.97 -20.20
C SER A 35 -1.42 12.78 -18.68
N ASP A 36 -1.99 11.67 -18.23
CA ASP A 36 -2.19 11.41 -16.80
C ASP A 36 -0.86 11.28 -16.05
N SER A 37 0.17 10.73 -16.72
CA SER A 37 1.55 10.65 -16.19
C SER A 37 2.18 12.04 -16.06
N GLU A 38 2.16 12.84 -17.13
CA GLU A 38 2.74 14.20 -17.11
C GLU A 38 2.07 15.10 -16.07
N PHE A 39 0.75 14.97 -15.91
CA PHE A 39 0.00 15.71 -14.91
C PHE A 39 0.38 15.27 -13.49
N THR A 40 0.49 13.96 -13.26
CA THR A 40 0.92 13.42 -11.95
C THR A 40 2.35 13.82 -11.60
N GLU A 41 3.28 13.79 -12.56
CA GLU A 41 4.66 14.27 -12.36
C GLU A 41 4.71 15.76 -12.00
N MET A 42 3.88 16.57 -12.65
CA MET A 42 3.74 17.99 -12.31
C MET A 42 3.25 18.17 -10.87
N LEU A 43 2.25 17.40 -10.42
CA LEU A 43 1.76 17.43 -9.03
C LEU A 43 2.87 17.08 -8.04
N ILE A 44 3.65 16.02 -8.32
CA ILE A 44 4.79 15.61 -7.49
C ILE A 44 5.85 16.72 -7.41
N ARG A 45 6.22 17.32 -8.56
CA ARG A 45 7.21 18.40 -8.64
C ARG A 45 6.80 19.62 -7.83
N ASN A 46 5.52 19.94 -7.83
CA ASN A 46 4.95 21.07 -7.10
C ASN A 46 4.57 20.74 -5.64
N LYS A 47 4.84 19.51 -5.16
CA LYS A 47 4.53 19.04 -3.81
C LYS A 47 3.02 19.00 -3.47
N HIS A 48 2.17 18.82 -4.48
CA HIS A 48 0.73 18.69 -4.30
C HIS A 48 0.36 17.22 -4.07
N HIS A 49 0.78 16.69 -2.91
CA HIS A 49 0.72 15.26 -2.62
C HIS A 49 -0.68 14.75 -2.22
N ALA A 50 -1.60 15.64 -1.82
CA ALA A 50 -2.96 15.26 -1.41
C ALA A 50 -3.70 14.46 -2.50
N MET A 51 -3.44 14.76 -3.78
CA MET A 51 -4.05 14.06 -4.91
C MET A 51 -3.57 12.61 -5.03
N LEU A 52 -2.37 12.29 -4.54
CA LEU A 52 -1.79 10.95 -4.59
C LEU A 52 -2.47 10.00 -3.59
N GLU A 53 -3.12 10.54 -2.55
CA GLU A 53 -3.81 9.76 -1.52
C GLU A 53 -5.13 9.13 -2.04
N PHE A 54 -5.62 9.56 -3.19
CA PHE A 54 -6.79 8.95 -3.84
C PHE A 54 -6.46 7.60 -4.51
N GLY A 55 -5.18 7.25 -4.62
CA GLY A 55 -4.72 5.92 -5.01
C GLY A 55 -4.30 5.09 -3.81
N TRP A 56 -4.65 3.80 -3.81
CA TRP A 56 -4.23 2.87 -2.76
C TRP A 56 -3.92 1.48 -3.32
N ALA A 57 -3.05 0.76 -2.61
CA ALA A 57 -2.71 -0.62 -2.90
C ALA A 57 -2.75 -1.45 -1.63
N MET A 58 -3.25 -2.67 -1.74
CA MET A 58 -3.24 -3.68 -0.69
C MET A 58 -2.20 -4.74 -1.05
N VAL A 59 -1.29 -5.00 -0.11
CA VAL A 59 -0.21 -5.97 -0.26
C VAL A 59 -0.30 -6.99 0.88
N ARG A 60 -0.19 -8.27 0.53
CA ARG A 60 0.05 -9.34 1.50
C ARG A 60 1.56 -9.50 1.64
N LEU A 61 2.06 -9.36 2.87
CA LEU A 61 3.49 -9.43 3.17
C LEU A 61 3.75 -10.58 4.15
N VAL A 62 4.68 -11.46 3.79
CA VAL A 62 5.24 -12.49 4.67
C VAL A 62 6.66 -12.06 5.05
N THR A 63 6.88 -11.81 6.34
CA THR A 63 8.16 -11.29 6.85
C THR A 63 8.33 -11.63 8.34
N ASP A 64 9.53 -11.37 8.85
CA ASP A 64 9.89 -11.58 10.25
C ASP A 64 9.17 -10.63 11.20
N ARG A 65 8.97 -11.08 12.44
CA ARG A 65 8.31 -10.26 13.47
C ARG A 65 9.05 -8.97 13.81
N GLY A 66 10.39 -8.98 13.74
CA GLY A 66 11.19 -7.77 13.93
C GLY A 66 10.85 -6.69 12.90
N ILE A 67 10.79 -7.08 11.63
CA ILE A 67 10.45 -6.18 10.52
C ILE A 67 9.00 -5.71 10.64
N SER A 68 8.06 -6.59 11.00
CA SER A 68 6.66 -6.18 11.16
C SER A 68 6.46 -5.15 12.28
N HIS A 69 7.26 -5.20 13.35
CA HIS A 69 7.25 -4.20 14.42
C HIS A 69 7.78 -2.82 13.98
N GLU A 70 8.68 -2.78 13.00
CA GLU A 70 9.13 -1.54 12.37
C GLU A 70 8.09 -1.00 11.39
N LEU A 71 7.48 -1.88 10.59
CA LEU A 71 6.47 -1.52 9.59
C LEU A 71 5.23 -0.86 10.20
N VAL A 72 4.71 -1.37 11.31
CA VAL A 72 3.51 -0.79 11.96
C VAL A 72 3.73 0.60 12.55
N ARG A 73 4.96 1.12 12.54
CA ARG A 73 5.27 2.50 12.94
C ARG A 73 4.82 3.52 11.89
N HIS A 74 4.54 3.09 10.66
CA HIS A 74 3.94 3.92 9.62
C HIS A 74 2.42 4.05 9.83
N ARG A 75 2.02 5.08 10.59
CA ARG A 75 0.64 5.26 11.07
C ARG A 75 -0.42 5.58 10.00
N LEU A 76 -0.01 5.93 8.79
CA LEU A 76 -0.93 6.27 7.69
C LEU A 76 -1.42 5.03 6.92
N PHE A 77 -0.88 3.84 7.23
CA PHE A 77 -1.33 2.60 6.63
C PHE A 77 -2.31 1.84 7.53
N SER A 78 -3.13 1.02 6.88
CA SER A 78 -4.01 0.06 7.55
C SER A 78 -3.34 -1.31 7.58
N PHE A 79 -3.25 -1.93 8.76
CA PHE A 79 -2.59 -3.22 8.93
C PHE A 79 -3.57 -4.28 9.44
N ALA A 80 -3.53 -5.46 8.82
CA ALA A 80 -4.11 -6.68 9.36
C ALA A 80 -2.97 -7.68 9.57
N GLN A 81 -2.64 -7.95 10.82
CA GLN A 81 -1.53 -8.83 11.19
C GLN A 81 -2.02 -10.18 11.67
N GLU A 82 -1.23 -11.19 11.38
CA GLU A 82 -1.52 -12.53 11.87
C GLU A 82 -1.47 -12.58 13.40
N SER A 83 -2.51 -13.14 14.01
CA SER A 83 -2.66 -13.11 15.45
C SER A 83 -2.18 -14.41 16.08
N THR A 84 -1.06 -14.35 16.79
CA THR A 84 -0.55 -15.45 17.62
C THR A 84 -1.53 -15.94 18.71
N ARG A 85 -2.61 -15.19 18.98
CA ARG A 85 -3.68 -15.64 19.90
C ARG A 85 -4.64 -16.65 19.26
N TYR A 86 -4.74 -16.67 17.93
CA TYR A 86 -5.67 -17.50 17.18
C TYR A 86 -4.97 -18.51 16.28
N CYS A 87 -3.83 -18.13 15.70
CA CYS A 87 -3.04 -18.99 14.83
C CYS A 87 -2.16 -19.90 15.69
N ASN A 88 -2.53 -21.18 15.78
CA ASN A 88 -1.83 -22.17 16.57
C ASN A 88 -0.86 -22.99 15.69
N TYR A 89 0.37 -22.54 15.62
CA TYR A 89 1.47 -23.22 14.94
C TYR A 89 1.93 -24.52 15.62
N ALA A 90 1.60 -24.74 16.90
CA ALA A 90 1.99 -25.95 17.63
C ALA A 90 1.10 -27.17 17.34
N SER A 91 -0.07 -26.96 16.71
CA SER A 91 -1.07 -28.01 16.49
C SER A 91 -1.07 -28.65 15.10
N GLY A 92 -0.02 -28.43 14.30
CA GLY A 92 0.18 -29.06 12.98
C GLY A 92 -0.83 -28.64 11.90
N LYS A 93 -1.80 -27.78 12.24
CA LYS A 93 -2.59 -27.04 11.26
C LYS A 93 -1.72 -25.93 10.70
N PHE A 94 -1.77 -25.71 9.38
CA PHE A 94 -0.90 -24.80 8.61
C PHE A 94 0.52 -25.34 8.35
N ASN A 95 0.64 -26.54 7.78
CA ASN A 95 1.90 -27.17 7.33
C ASN A 95 3.03 -27.34 8.38
N SER A 96 2.76 -27.11 9.67
CA SER A 96 3.80 -27.07 10.71
C SER A 96 4.90 -26.01 10.42
N GLU A 97 4.49 -24.89 9.80
CA GLU A 97 5.32 -23.69 9.67
C GLU A 97 5.40 -22.91 11.00
#